data_AF-A0A7J3XVA7-F1
#
_entry.id   AF-A0A7J3XVA7-F1
#
_cell.length_a   1.000
_cell.length_b   1.000
_cell.length_c   1.000
_cell.angle_alpha   90.00
_cell.angle_beta   90.00
_cell.angle_gamma   90.00
#
_symmetry.space_group_name_H-M   'P 1'
#
loop_
_entity.id
_entity.type
_entity.pdbx_description
1 polymer ?
#
loop_
_entity_poly.entity_id
_entity_poly.type
_entity_poly.pdbx_seq_one_letter_code
_entity_poly.pdbx_strand_id
1 'polypeptide(L)'
;MVFSTFYRFYRLWRRTKSAEELEGRKDRLLDQSKKDLEDKFNEDLMMKPPETERYWVRYSGSAPPFEIEVAKGTDVERAVGMFAGFYNEATGLPVPIDLIDQAVSFPRGSTTAFTQEVEARLIANPRVEDKAMISEYFAYLNPQREEFV
;
A
#
# COMPACT_ATOMS: atom_id res chain seq x y z
N MET A 1 10.85 1.76 -7.68
CA MET A 1 11.10 0.78 -6.58
C MET A 1 11.98 1.27 -5.43
N VAL A 2 13.17 1.86 -5.66
CA VAL A 2 14.04 2.29 -4.54
C VAL A 2 13.37 3.34 -3.64
N PHE A 3 12.62 4.28 -4.24
CA PHE A 3 11.93 5.33 -3.50
C PHE A 3 10.79 4.83 -2.59
N SER A 4 10.09 3.75 -2.96
CA SER A 4 9.06 3.17 -2.09
C SER A 4 9.70 2.48 -0.88
N THR A 5 10.81 1.78 -1.07
CA THR A 5 11.61 1.20 0.01
C THR A 5 12.21 2.29 0.92
N PHE A 6 12.71 3.37 0.30
CA PHE A 6 13.19 4.55 1.02
C PHE A 6 12.08 5.18 1.86
N TYR A 7 10.90 5.39 1.30
CA TYR A 7 9.78 5.98 2.03
C TYR A 7 9.33 5.11 3.21
N ARG A 8 9.40 3.77 3.06
CA ARG A 8 9.16 2.83 4.16
C ARG A 8 10.14 3.04 5.31
N PHE A 9 11.44 3.08 5.02
CA PHE A 9 12.47 3.30 6.06
C PHE A 9 12.39 4.71 6.66
N TYR A 10 12.18 5.72 5.82
CA TYR A 10 11.97 7.11 6.26
C TYR A 10 10.79 7.21 7.23
N ARG A 11 9.64 6.60 6.90
CA ARG A 11 8.45 6.61 7.77
C ARG A 11 8.69 5.89 9.09
N LEU A 12 9.43 4.79 9.09
CA LEU A 12 9.80 4.06 10.31
C LEU A 12 10.68 4.93 11.22
N TRP A 13 11.68 5.60 10.65
CA TRP A 13 12.64 6.40 11.42
C TRP A 13 12.06 7.73 11.89
N ARG A 14 11.09 8.30 11.16
CA ARG A 14 10.34 9.48 11.60
C ARG A 14 9.56 9.26 12.91
N ARG A 15 9.32 8.01 13.31
CA ARG A 15 8.71 7.70 14.62
C ARG A 15 9.65 7.95 15.80
N THR A 16 10.96 7.99 15.55
CA THR A 16 11.98 8.04 16.62
C THR A 16 13.00 9.16 16.44
N LYS A 17 12.99 9.88 15.30
CA LYS A 17 13.98 10.90 14.95
C LYS A 17 13.35 12.21 14.48
N SER A 18 14.06 13.32 14.71
CA SER A 18 13.64 14.63 14.21
C SER A 18 13.84 14.77 12.70
N ALA A 19 13.21 15.76 12.08
CA ALA A 19 13.33 15.99 10.64
C ALA A 19 14.77 16.37 10.22
N GLU A 20 15.48 17.18 11.02
CA GLU A 20 16.88 17.54 10.77
C GLU A 20 17.82 16.32 10.81
N GLU A 21 17.62 15.43 11.78
CA GLU A 21 18.41 14.19 11.88
C GLU A 21 18.16 13.24 10.70
N LEU A 22 16.95 13.24 10.16
CA LEU A 22 16.61 12.44 8.98
C LEU A 22 17.23 13.02 7.72
N GLU A 23 17.23 14.35 7.57
CA GLU A 23 17.84 15.01 6.41
C GLU A 23 19.35 14.73 6.37
N GLY A 24 20.04 14.81 7.51
CA GLY A 24 21.46 14.47 7.61
C GLY A 24 21.80 12.99 7.40
N ARG A 25 20.79 12.10 7.31
CA ARG A 25 20.96 10.65 7.11
C ARG A 25 20.30 10.13 5.83
N LYS A 26 19.81 11.03 4.98
CA LYS A 26 19.07 10.71 3.76
C LYS A 26 19.85 9.83 2.80
N ASP A 27 21.14 10.13 2.59
CA ASP A 27 22.00 9.35 1.70
C ASP A 27 22.19 7.93 2.22
N ARG A 28 22.45 7.78 3.53
CA ARG A 28 22.55 6.46 4.17
C ARG A 28 21.26 5.66 4.07
N LEU A 29 20.11 6.33 4.19
CA LEU A 29 18.80 5.69 4.01
C LEU A 29 18.58 5.25 2.57
N LEU A 30 19.01 6.05 1.59
CA LEU A 30 18.94 5.69 0.18
C LEU A 30 19.82 4.47 -0.12
N ASP A 31 21.05 4.43 0.39
CA ASP A 31 21.95 3.29 0.20
C ASP A 31 21.43 2.02 0.86
N GLN A 32 20.90 2.13 2.08
CA GLN A 32 20.24 1.01 2.75
C GLN A 32 19.03 0.51 1.95
N SER A 33 18.27 1.42 1.34
CA SER A 33 17.10 1.07 0.52
C SER A 33 17.48 0.34 -0.76
N LYS A 34 18.59 0.74 -1.40
CA LYS A 34 19.13 0.04 -2.57
C LYS A 34 19.56 -1.37 -2.20
N LYS A 35 20.31 -1.52 -1.10
CA LYS A 35 20.78 -2.82 -0.65
C LYS A 35 19.62 -3.76 -0.28
N ASP A 36 18.63 -3.28 0.48
CA ASP A 36 17.42 -4.06 0.82
C ASP A 36 16.67 -4.51 -0.44
N LEU A 37 16.63 -3.68 -1.49
CA LEU A 37 16.03 -4.05 -2.76
C LEU A 37 16.85 -5.12 -3.49
N GLU A 38 18.18 -4.96 -3.54
CA GLU A 38 19.09 -5.94 -4.15
C GLU A 38 19.00 -7.31 -3.47
N ASP A 39 19.05 -7.34 -2.13
CA ASP A 39 19.00 -8.57 -1.34
C ASP A 39 17.68 -9.32 -1.62
N LYS A 40 16.53 -8.62 -1.62
CA LYS A 40 15.23 -9.24 -1.93
C LYS A 40 15.14 -9.79 -3.35
N PHE A 41 15.59 -9.04 -4.34
CA PHE A 41 15.58 -9.53 -5.73
C PHE A 41 16.47 -10.76 -5.89
N ASN A 42 17.60 -10.80 -5.18
CA ASN A 42 18.49 -11.95 -5.22
C ASN A 42 17.90 -13.17 -4.48
N GLU A 43 17.30 -12.97 -3.30
CA GLU A 43 16.70 -14.04 -2.49
C GLU A 43 15.43 -14.61 -3.12
N ASP A 44 14.51 -13.74 -3.57
CA ASP A 44 13.18 -14.16 -4.04
C ASP A 44 13.19 -14.56 -5.53
N LEU A 45 14.03 -13.90 -6.34
CA LEU A 45 13.98 -13.99 -7.80
C LEU A 45 15.32 -14.42 -8.45
N MET A 46 16.37 -14.65 -7.66
CA MET A 46 17.71 -15.04 -8.14
C MET A 46 18.27 -14.09 -9.21
N MET A 47 17.94 -12.80 -9.12
CA MET A 47 18.34 -11.80 -10.11
C MET A 47 18.70 -10.46 -9.45
N LYS A 48 19.34 -9.57 -10.20
CA LYS A 48 19.53 -8.19 -9.77
C LYS A 48 18.27 -7.36 -10.09
N PRO A 49 17.97 -6.32 -9.30
CA PRO A 49 16.91 -5.38 -9.64
C PRO A 49 17.17 -4.79 -11.04
N PRO A 50 16.20 -4.85 -11.97
CA PRO A 50 16.36 -4.23 -13.27
C PRO A 50 16.35 -2.70 -13.13
N GLU A 51 17.03 -2.01 -14.04
CA GLU A 51 16.77 -0.59 -14.26
C GLU A 51 15.32 -0.43 -14.73
N THR A 52 14.62 0.59 -14.23
CA THR A 52 13.21 0.82 -14.55
C THR A 52 12.98 2.18 -15.19
N GLU A 53 11.99 2.24 -16.07
CA GLU A 53 11.49 3.46 -16.70
C GLU A 53 10.00 3.65 -16.37
N ARG A 54 9.57 4.90 -16.34
CA ARG A 54 8.19 5.28 -16.00
C ARG A 54 7.48 5.90 -17.17
N TYR A 55 6.24 5.49 -17.37
CA TYR A 55 5.39 5.96 -18.45
C TYR A 55 4.02 6.35 -17.91
N TRP A 56 3.41 7.33 -18.57
CA TRP A 56 2.06 7.78 -18.27
C TRP A 56 1.13 7.37 -19.39
N VAL A 57 0.14 6.55 -19.07
CA VAL A 57 -0.77 5.93 -20.04
C VAL A 57 -2.16 6.50 -19.84
N ARG A 58 -2.89 6.71 -20.94
CA ARG A 58 -4.28 7.13 -20.93
C ARG A 58 -5.05 6.40 -22.03
N TYR A 59 -6.04 5.58 -21.66
CA TYR A 59 -6.91 4.90 -22.62
C TYR A 59 -8.16 5.72 -22.99
N SER A 60 -8.71 6.50 -22.05
CA SER A 60 -9.87 7.36 -22.28
C SER A 60 -9.55 8.82 -22.00
N GLY A 61 -10.11 9.73 -22.81
CA GLY A 61 -10.06 11.17 -22.57
C GLY A 61 -10.87 11.63 -21.35
N SER A 62 -11.84 10.84 -20.89
CA SER A 62 -12.68 11.15 -19.72
C SER A 62 -12.05 10.77 -18.37
N ALA A 63 -10.99 9.96 -18.38
CA ALA A 63 -10.32 9.46 -17.18
C ALA A 63 -8.89 10.04 -17.06
N PRO A 64 -8.36 10.19 -15.83
CA PRO A 64 -6.99 10.63 -15.63
C PRO A 64 -5.99 9.59 -16.17
N PRO A 65 -4.76 10.01 -16.53
CA PRO A 65 -3.70 9.08 -16.88
C PRO A 65 -3.21 8.33 -15.63
N PHE A 66 -2.67 7.13 -15.83
CA PHE A 66 -2.05 6.33 -14.77
C PHE A 66 -0.56 6.09 -15.06
N GLU A 67 0.24 5.93 -14.00
CA GLU A 67 1.67 5.63 -14.08
C GLU A 67 1.89 4.12 -14.19
N ILE A 68 2.81 3.72 -15.06
CA ILE A 68 3.40 2.38 -15.05
C ILE A 68 4.91 2.48 -14.88
N GLU A 69 5.48 1.57 -14.09
CA GLU A 69 6.92 1.40 -13.91
C GLU A 69 7.30 0.03 -14.50
N VAL A 70 8.17 0.01 -15.51
CA VAL A 70 8.57 -1.21 -16.23
C VAL A 70 10.09 -1.32 -16.31
N ALA A 71 10.61 -2.51 -16.61
CA ALA A 71 12.04 -2.68 -16.88
C ALA A 71 12.45 -1.87 -18.12
N LYS A 72 13.63 -1.26 -18.08
CA LYS A 72 14.18 -0.47 -19.17
C LYS A 72 14.28 -1.31 -20.45
N GLY A 73 13.83 -0.74 -21.57
CA GLY A 73 13.77 -1.46 -22.86
C GLY A 73 12.53 -2.35 -23.04
N THR A 74 11.57 -2.31 -22.12
CA THR A 74 10.25 -2.93 -22.33
C THR A 74 9.51 -2.22 -23.46
N ASP A 75 8.90 -2.98 -24.37
CA ASP A 75 7.97 -2.45 -25.37
C ASP A 75 6.63 -2.10 -24.70
N VAL A 76 6.56 -0.87 -24.19
CA VAL A 76 5.39 -0.38 -23.44
C VAL A 76 4.18 -0.24 -24.34
N GLU A 77 4.33 0.27 -25.57
CA GLU A 77 3.22 0.47 -26.49
C GLU A 77 2.51 -0.85 -26.79
N ARG A 78 3.27 -1.93 -27.01
CA ARG A 78 2.70 -3.26 -27.17
C ARG A 78 2.01 -3.75 -25.90
N ALA A 79 2.62 -3.55 -24.73
CA ALA A 79 2.08 -4.01 -23.45
C ALA A 79 0.74 -3.33 -23.13
N VAL A 80 0.66 -2.01 -23.25
CA VAL A 80 -0.55 -1.22 -22.99
C VAL A 80 -1.59 -1.41 -24.10
N GLY A 81 -1.13 -1.59 -25.34
CA GLY A 81 -1.98 -1.84 -26.50
C GLY A 81 -2.86 -3.09 -26.34
N MET A 82 -2.40 -4.11 -25.60
CA MET A 82 -3.22 -5.29 -25.29
C MET A 82 -4.49 -4.96 -24.51
N PHE A 83 -4.50 -3.87 -23.74
CA PHE A 83 -5.63 -3.44 -22.92
C PHE A 83 -6.42 -2.28 -23.54
N ALA A 84 -6.01 -1.75 -24.69
CA ALA A 84 -6.67 -0.61 -25.33
C ALA A 84 -8.15 -0.89 -25.68
N GLY A 85 -8.50 -2.15 -25.95
CA GLY A 85 -9.89 -2.60 -26.15
C GLY A 85 -10.58 -3.16 -24.90
N PHE A 86 -9.88 -3.18 -23.76
CA PHE A 86 -10.33 -3.82 -22.53
C PHE A 86 -9.90 -3.04 -21.28
N TYR A 87 -10.45 -1.84 -21.15
CA TYR A 87 -10.27 -0.95 -20.01
C TYR A 87 -11.63 -0.49 -19.47
N ASN A 88 -11.66 -0.02 -18.23
CA ASN A 88 -12.84 0.56 -17.61
C ASN A 88 -12.91 2.06 -17.89
N GLU A 89 -13.99 2.53 -18.52
CA GLU A 89 -14.15 3.94 -18.88
C GLU A 89 -14.26 4.88 -17.68
N ALA A 90 -14.72 4.38 -16.53
CA ALA A 90 -14.90 5.18 -15.32
C ALA A 90 -13.57 5.47 -14.61
N THR A 91 -12.65 4.49 -14.57
CA THR A 91 -11.36 4.60 -13.88
C THR A 91 -10.22 4.93 -14.84
N GLY A 92 -10.36 4.58 -16.12
CA GLY A 92 -9.30 4.66 -17.13
C GLY A 92 -8.27 3.53 -17.04
N LEU A 93 -8.47 2.55 -16.15
CA LEU A 93 -7.54 1.45 -15.89
C LEU A 93 -7.90 0.19 -16.70
N PRO A 94 -6.92 -0.71 -16.97
CA PRO A 94 -7.23 -2.04 -17.49
C PRO A 94 -8.23 -2.78 -16.57
N VAL A 95 -9.25 -3.41 -17.16
CA VAL A 95 -10.31 -4.11 -16.38
C VAL A 95 -9.74 -5.12 -15.36
N PRO A 96 -8.68 -5.91 -15.66
CA PRO A 96 -8.12 -6.82 -14.66
C PRO A 96 -7.63 -6.15 -13.39
N ILE A 97 -7.13 -4.91 -13.48
CA ILE A 97 -6.67 -4.15 -12.30
C ILE A 97 -7.87 -3.81 -11.42
N ASP A 98 -8.94 -3.27 -11.99
CA ASP A 98 -10.15 -2.95 -11.23
C ASP A 98 -10.78 -4.20 -10.59
N LEU A 99 -10.77 -5.34 -11.27
CA LEU A 99 -11.29 -6.60 -10.73
C LEU A 99 -10.46 -7.10 -9.55
N ILE A 100 -9.13 -7.04 -9.65
CA ILE A 100 -8.26 -7.40 -8.53
C ILE A 100 -8.49 -6.45 -7.37
N ASP A 101 -8.54 -5.14 -7.63
CA ASP A 101 -8.78 -4.13 -6.60
C ASP A 101 -10.11 -4.38 -5.87
N GLN A 102 -11.17 -4.71 -6.59
CA GLN A 102 -12.45 -5.10 -5.98
C GLN A 102 -12.35 -6.41 -5.18
N ALA A 103 -11.63 -7.40 -5.67
CA ALA A 103 -11.48 -8.70 -5.02
C ALA A 103 -10.63 -8.64 -3.74
N VAL A 104 -9.62 -7.76 -3.68
CA VAL A 104 -8.76 -7.57 -2.50
C VAL A 104 -9.22 -6.45 -1.58
N SER A 105 -10.24 -5.70 -1.99
CA SER A 105 -10.87 -4.68 -1.14
C SER A 105 -11.61 -5.32 0.02
N PHE A 106 -11.39 -4.77 1.21
CA PHE A 106 -12.22 -5.14 2.37
C PHE A 106 -13.64 -4.58 2.19
N PRO A 107 -14.68 -5.38 2.42
CA PRO A 107 -16.04 -4.87 2.50
C PRO A 107 -16.10 -3.71 3.51
N ARG A 108 -16.88 -2.68 3.20
CA ARG A 108 -17.15 -1.60 4.16
C ARG A 108 -17.66 -2.18 5.48
N GLY A 109 -17.26 -1.58 6.59
CA GLY A 109 -17.55 -2.10 7.92
C GLY A 109 -16.76 -3.34 8.35
N SER A 110 -15.90 -3.96 7.52
CA SER A 110 -15.10 -5.13 7.94
C SER A 110 -14.18 -4.82 9.11
N THR A 111 -13.55 -3.65 9.11
CA THR A 111 -12.72 -3.18 10.24
C THR A 111 -13.56 -3.02 11.51
N THR A 112 -14.76 -2.44 11.39
CA THR A 112 -15.70 -2.26 12.51
C THR A 112 -16.13 -3.61 13.08
N ALA A 113 -16.55 -4.54 12.23
CA ALA A 113 -16.95 -5.89 12.64
C ALA A 113 -15.80 -6.64 13.31
N PHE A 114 -14.59 -6.52 12.77
CA PHE A 114 -13.39 -7.12 13.37
C PHE A 114 -13.10 -6.52 14.75
N THR A 115 -13.12 -5.20 14.88
CA THR A 115 -12.88 -4.52 16.16
C THR A 115 -13.93 -4.90 17.21
N GLN A 116 -15.20 -4.96 16.82
CA GLN A 116 -16.29 -5.40 17.70
C GLN A 116 -16.13 -6.85 18.15
N GLU A 117 -15.74 -7.76 17.26
CA GLU A 117 -15.47 -9.16 17.61
C GLU A 117 -14.28 -9.29 18.56
N VAL A 118 -13.20 -8.52 18.34
CA VAL A 118 -12.04 -8.49 19.23
C VAL A 118 -12.43 -7.96 20.62
N GLU A 119 -13.18 -6.86 20.70
CA GLU A 119 -13.69 -6.33 21.97
C GLU A 119 -14.56 -7.38 22.68
N ALA A 120 -15.51 -7.99 21.98
CA ALA A 120 -16.39 -9.01 22.54
C ALA A 120 -15.62 -10.21 23.10
N ARG A 121 -14.60 -10.70 22.39
CA ARG A 121 -13.73 -11.80 22.87
C ARG A 121 -12.93 -11.41 24.11
N LEU A 122 -12.47 -10.18 24.20
CA LEU A 122 -11.72 -9.68 25.36
C LEU A 122 -12.62 -9.52 26.58
N ILE A 123 -13.83 -8.99 26.41
CA ILE A 123 -14.84 -8.90 27.48
C ILE A 123 -15.27 -10.30 27.96
N ALA A 124 -15.39 -11.26 27.04
CA ALA A 124 -15.75 -12.64 27.35
C ALA A 124 -14.63 -13.40 28.08
N ASN A 125 -13.38 -12.93 28.02
CA ASN A 125 -12.25 -13.60 28.65
C ASN A 125 -12.25 -13.40 30.18
N PRO A 126 -12.35 -14.47 30.99
CA PRO A 126 -12.38 -14.36 32.45
C PRO A 126 -11.04 -13.96 33.08
N ARG A 127 -9.93 -14.00 32.32
CA ARG A 127 -8.60 -13.56 32.78
C ARG A 127 -8.38 -12.06 32.64
N VAL A 128 -9.30 -11.35 31.98
CA VAL A 128 -9.28 -9.90 31.89
C VAL A 128 -10.03 -9.35 33.09
N GLU A 129 -9.30 -8.67 33.97
CA GLU A 129 -9.86 -8.10 35.20
C GLU A 129 -10.63 -6.81 34.94
N ASP A 130 -10.07 -5.90 34.13
CA ASP A 130 -10.66 -4.59 33.87
C ASP A 130 -11.33 -4.53 32.49
N LYS A 131 -12.60 -4.96 32.46
CA LYS A 131 -13.42 -4.96 31.25
C LYS A 131 -13.88 -3.56 30.83
N ALA A 132 -13.99 -2.63 31.79
CA ALA A 132 -14.42 -1.27 31.52
C ALA A 132 -13.34 -0.50 30.76
N MET A 133 -12.07 -0.68 31.14
CA MET A 133 -10.93 -0.11 30.43
C MET A 133 -10.81 -0.59 28.98
N ILE A 134 -11.15 -1.86 28.71
CA ILE A 134 -11.19 -2.38 27.34
C ILE A 134 -12.23 -1.67 26.49
N SER A 135 -13.47 -1.53 26.97
CA SER A 135 -14.50 -0.82 26.21
C SER A 135 -14.17 0.67 26.00
N GLU A 136 -13.57 1.34 26.98
CA GLU A 136 -13.09 2.72 26.81
C GLU A 136 -11.97 2.83 25.78
N TYR A 137 -11.04 1.88 25.77
CA TYR A 137 -9.93 1.83 24.80
C TYR A 137 -10.44 1.63 23.36
N PHE A 138 -11.37 0.70 23.15
CA PHE A 138 -11.95 0.46 21.83
C PHE A 138 -12.88 1.60 21.37
N ALA A 139 -13.62 2.23 22.29
CA ALA A 139 -14.40 3.43 22.01
C ALA A 139 -13.51 4.61 21.56
N TYR A 140 -12.30 4.73 22.10
CA TYR A 140 -11.31 5.72 21.66
C TYR A 140 -10.68 5.37 20.31
N LEU A 141 -10.32 4.11 20.10
CA LEU A 141 -9.67 3.65 18.86
C LEU A 141 -10.58 3.61 17.64
N ASN A 142 -11.89 3.62 17.83
CA ASN A 142 -12.87 3.62 16.75
C ASN A 142 -13.60 4.99 16.63
N PRO A 143 -12.90 6.09 16.26
CA PRO A 143 -13.52 7.39 16.09
C PRO A 143 -14.46 7.46 14.86
N GLN A 144 -14.51 6.41 14.03
CA GLN A 144 -15.49 6.27 12.95
C GLN A 144 -16.80 5.70 13.53
N ARG A 145 -17.52 6.54 14.27
CA ARG A 145 -18.92 6.25 14.64
C ARG A 145 -19.75 6.10 13.37
N GLU A 146 -20.46 4.97 13.30
CA GLU A 146 -21.58 4.65 12.41
C GLU A 146 -21.43 5.14 10.95
N GLU A 147 -20.93 4.25 10.07
CA GLU A 147 -21.21 4.38 8.64
C GLU A 147 -22.72 4.22 8.45
N PHE A 148 -23.45 5.34 8.32
CA PHE A 148 -24.86 5.33 7.93
C PHE A 148 -24.98 4.71 6.54
N VAL A 149 -25.75 3.61 6.47
CA VAL A 149 -26.17 2.94 5.23
C VAL A 149 -27.22 3.77 4.51
#